data_AF-A0AAE4K4X0-F1
#
_entry.id   AF-A0AAE4K4X0-F1
#
_cell.length_a   1.000
_cell.length_b   1.000
_cell.length_c   1.000
_cell.angle_alpha   90.00
_cell.angle_beta   90.00
_cell.angle_gamma   90.00
#
_symmetry.space_group_name_H-M   'P 1'
#
loop_
_entity.id
_entity.type
_entity.pdbx_description
1 polymer ?
#
loop_
_entity_poly.entity_id
_entity_poly.type
_entity_poly.pdbx_seq_one_letter_code
_entity_poly.pdbx_strand_id
1 'polypeptide(L)'
;MFGSIAKSNGLLFVTYDLQSGLQKSAESLRAEIESLDSNRLLNTAPEDLKKYLAEKYRVEPVKLLREHWEAEVIETQIDVRHDQMRMVMDRGRPVLVPGERVVVRVPFEGDPELFYNRSNTYSTNPPRATIEGNNLVLKYESPADSPRDVRPLVDRELATIEEHLGWQRSMIEGHNRSLANIAGEAIQKRRVRLLDQTKRADSLGIPIKRRDDAPKTYAVPTVRRKAAPTLPPASSAQFTPEPAWAIEQYEQALKIMQDMALVMERSPAAFKAMDEEALRTHFLVQLNGQFEGKATGETFNMEGKTDILLREGDRNVFITECKFWKGPKGFGEAIDQLLGYATWRDGKLAIVVFNRGVEMSTVLAGIDSTVKAHSNFKRGVTWPHESGFRYVLHANGDANREMILTVLVFHVPK
;
A
#
# COMPACT_ATOMS: atom_id res chain seq x y z
N MET A 1 36.65 -13.71 3.37
CA MET A 1 35.74 -14.80 2.94
C MET A 1 35.65 -15.81 4.06
N PHE A 2 34.65 -15.70 4.95
CA PHE A 2 34.32 -16.78 5.87
C PHE A 2 33.36 -17.71 5.11
N GLY A 3 33.76 -18.97 4.90
CA GLY A 3 32.91 -19.96 4.24
C GLY A 3 31.58 -20.09 4.98
N SER A 4 30.47 -20.19 4.24
CA SER A 4 29.15 -20.38 4.82
C SER A 4 29.15 -21.64 5.69
N ILE A 5 28.80 -21.51 6.97
CA ILE A 5 28.66 -22.66 7.87
C ILE A 5 27.48 -23.50 7.37
N ALA A 6 27.74 -24.78 7.08
CA ALA A 6 26.73 -25.68 6.55
C ALA A 6 25.59 -25.90 7.56
N LYS A 7 24.35 -25.91 7.07
CA LYS A 7 23.13 -26.15 7.88
C LYS A 7 23.19 -27.47 8.67
N SER A 8 23.96 -28.45 8.18
CA SER A 8 24.19 -29.75 8.82
C SER A 8 24.90 -29.67 10.18
N ASN A 9 25.58 -28.56 10.48
CA ASN A 9 26.29 -28.38 11.75
C ASN A 9 25.36 -28.01 12.92
N GLY A 10 24.06 -27.81 12.65
CA GLY A 10 23.04 -27.47 13.65
C GLY A 10 23.18 -26.07 14.25
N LEU A 11 24.07 -25.23 13.72
CA LEU A 11 24.25 -23.84 14.16
C LEU A 11 23.20 -22.95 13.48
N LEU A 12 22.46 -22.19 14.27
CA LEU A 12 21.48 -21.22 13.78
C LEU A 12 22.11 -19.83 13.63
N PHE A 13 21.48 -18.99 12.80
CA PHE A 13 21.78 -17.57 12.63
C PHE A 13 23.21 -17.26 12.19
N VAL A 14 23.83 -18.14 11.39
CA VAL A 14 25.23 -17.96 10.94
C VAL A 14 25.50 -18.21 9.46
N THR A 15 24.60 -18.89 8.74
CA THR A 15 24.88 -19.35 7.38
C THR A 15 24.77 -18.23 6.34
N TYR A 16 23.72 -17.43 6.42
CA TYR A 16 23.44 -16.35 5.47
C TYR A 16 23.36 -15.01 6.17
N ASP A 17 23.47 -13.93 5.41
CA ASP A 17 23.30 -12.57 5.92
C ASP A 17 21.87 -12.09 5.65
N LEU A 18 21.13 -11.73 6.71
CA LEU A 18 19.73 -11.31 6.60
C LEU A 18 19.59 -10.04 5.78
N GLN A 19 20.51 -9.08 5.94
CA GLN A 19 20.45 -7.81 5.21
C GLN A 19 20.52 -8.03 3.70
N SER A 20 21.40 -8.93 3.25
CA SER A 20 21.50 -9.33 1.84
C SER A 20 20.22 -9.97 1.31
N GLY A 21 19.56 -10.82 2.11
CA GLY A 21 18.28 -11.42 1.77
C GLY A 21 17.16 -10.39 1.61
N LEU A 22 17.05 -9.46 2.55
CA LEU A 22 16.09 -8.35 2.51
C LEU A 22 16.36 -7.42 1.31
N GLN A 23 17.62 -7.14 1.00
CA GLN A 23 17.99 -6.35 -0.17
C GLN A 23 17.55 -7.02 -1.48
N LYS A 24 17.79 -8.34 -1.63
CA LYS A 24 17.33 -9.11 -2.80
C LYS A 24 15.80 -9.08 -2.95
N SER A 25 15.05 -9.10 -1.84
CA SER A 25 13.59 -8.94 -1.88
C SER A 25 13.20 -7.58 -2.49
N ALA A 26 13.82 -6.49 -2.03
CA ALA A 26 13.58 -5.15 -2.57
C ALA A 26 14.05 -4.98 -4.03
N GLU A 27 15.11 -5.68 -4.44
CA GLU A 27 15.56 -5.71 -5.84
C GLU A 27 14.56 -6.47 -6.73
N SER A 28 14.05 -7.60 -6.26
CA SER A 28 13.02 -8.39 -6.96
C SER A 28 11.72 -7.59 -7.14
N LEU A 29 11.31 -6.84 -6.11
CA LEU A 29 10.19 -5.90 -6.20
C LEU A 29 10.40 -4.87 -7.33
N ARG A 30 11.59 -4.27 -7.41
CA ARG A 30 11.91 -3.30 -8.48
C ARG A 30 11.93 -3.95 -9.85
N ALA A 31 12.50 -5.16 -9.95
CA ALA A 31 12.53 -5.92 -11.19
C ALA A 31 11.12 -6.28 -11.68
N GLU A 32 10.22 -6.66 -10.77
CA GLU A 32 8.82 -6.91 -11.11
C GLU A 32 8.16 -5.63 -11.64
N ILE A 33 8.34 -4.49 -10.97
CA ILE A 33 7.85 -3.19 -11.46
C ILE A 33 8.38 -2.92 -12.85
N GLU A 34 9.65 -3.20 -13.15
CA GLU A 34 10.25 -3.01 -14.48
C GLU A 34 9.76 -4.01 -15.54
N SER A 35 9.23 -5.16 -15.12
CA SER A 35 8.70 -6.19 -16.03
C SER A 35 7.20 -6.03 -16.36
N LEU A 36 6.45 -5.26 -15.55
CA LEU A 36 5.02 -5.04 -15.78
C LEU A 36 4.75 -4.44 -17.16
N ASP A 37 3.64 -4.81 -17.78
CA ASP A 37 3.20 -4.18 -19.03
C ASP A 37 3.00 -2.67 -18.85
N SER A 38 3.45 -1.89 -19.84
CA SER A 38 3.43 -0.43 -19.79
C SER A 38 2.01 0.14 -19.71
N ASN A 39 1.06 -0.40 -20.49
CA ASN A 39 -0.31 0.08 -20.49
C ASN A 39 -0.99 -0.26 -19.15
N ARG A 40 -0.77 -1.48 -18.63
CA ARG A 40 -1.26 -1.89 -17.31
C ARG A 40 -0.73 -1.00 -16.20
N LEU A 41 0.59 -0.76 -16.17
CA LEU A 41 1.20 0.07 -15.13
C LEU A 41 0.69 1.52 -15.16
N LEU A 42 0.39 2.07 -16.34
CA LEU A 42 -0.15 3.43 -16.47
C LEU A 42 -1.64 3.51 -16.08
N ASN A 43 -2.43 2.48 -16.41
CA ASN A 43 -3.86 2.39 -16.12
C ASN A 43 -4.21 1.85 -14.73
N THR A 44 -3.26 1.32 -13.97
CA THR A 44 -3.50 0.92 -12.58
C THR A 44 -3.20 2.09 -11.64
N ALA A 45 -4.07 2.29 -10.63
CA ALA A 45 -3.86 3.29 -9.59
C ALA A 45 -2.53 3.03 -8.85
N PRO A 46 -1.61 4.02 -8.75
CA PRO A 46 -0.28 3.82 -8.16
C PRO A 46 -0.30 3.33 -6.72
N GLU A 47 -1.23 3.83 -5.89
CA GLU A 47 -1.33 3.42 -4.49
C GLU A 47 -1.86 1.98 -4.34
N ASP A 48 -2.75 1.52 -5.21
CA ASP A 48 -3.24 0.15 -5.19
C ASP A 48 -2.14 -0.83 -5.61
N LEU A 49 -1.36 -0.48 -6.63
CA LEU A 49 -0.19 -1.27 -7.06
C LEU A 49 0.91 -1.30 -5.99
N LYS A 50 1.15 -0.17 -5.31
CA LYS A 50 2.09 -0.06 -4.19
C LYS A 50 1.70 -0.97 -3.02
N LYS A 51 0.43 -0.96 -2.60
CA LYS A 51 -0.09 -1.85 -1.55
C LYS A 51 0.08 -3.32 -1.93
N TYR A 52 -0.28 -3.67 -3.17
CA TYR A 52 -0.11 -5.02 -3.70
C TYR A 52 1.33 -5.51 -3.63
N LEU A 53 2.29 -4.72 -4.13
CA LEU A 53 3.70 -5.09 -4.16
C LEU A 53 4.30 -5.14 -2.75
N ALA A 54 3.94 -4.19 -1.88
CA ALA A 54 4.41 -4.18 -0.50
C ALA A 54 3.96 -5.44 0.25
N GLU A 55 2.72 -5.88 0.05
CA GLU A 55 2.20 -7.11 0.67
C GLU A 55 2.85 -8.37 0.07
N LYS A 56 3.03 -8.41 -1.26
CA LYS A 56 3.63 -9.56 -1.95
C LYS A 56 5.06 -9.85 -1.51
N TYR A 57 5.87 -8.80 -1.32
CA TYR A 57 7.28 -8.90 -0.94
C TYR A 57 7.52 -8.79 0.57
N ARG A 58 6.44 -8.79 1.36
CA ARG A 58 6.51 -8.75 2.82
C ARG A 58 7.16 -10.03 3.34
N VAL A 59 8.12 -9.87 4.25
CA VAL A 59 8.78 -11.00 4.92
C VAL A 59 8.14 -11.16 6.29
N GLU A 60 7.59 -12.34 6.58
CA GLU A 60 7.00 -12.64 7.88
C GLU A 60 8.07 -13.09 8.88
N PRO A 61 8.24 -12.39 10.03
CA PRO A 61 9.16 -12.82 11.07
C PRO A 61 8.78 -14.18 11.64
N VAL A 62 9.79 -14.97 12.02
CA VAL A 62 9.54 -16.25 12.70
C VAL A 62 8.95 -16.02 14.09
N LYS A 63 7.95 -16.83 14.42
CA LYS A 63 7.32 -16.87 15.75
C LYS A 63 7.31 -18.31 16.27
N LEU A 64 7.96 -18.53 17.41
CA LEU A 64 7.89 -19.81 18.12
C LEU A 64 6.55 -19.94 18.84
N LEU A 65 5.97 -21.13 18.81
CA LEU A 65 4.72 -21.49 19.48
C LEU A 65 5.04 -22.32 20.73
N ARG A 66 5.52 -21.66 21.78
CA ARG A 66 5.99 -22.30 23.02
C ARG A 66 4.91 -23.05 23.76
N GLU A 67 3.66 -22.61 23.61
CA GLU A 67 2.49 -23.24 24.20
C GLU A 67 2.14 -24.60 23.57
N HIS A 68 2.75 -24.93 22.42
CA HIS A 68 2.52 -26.16 21.67
C HIS A 68 3.76 -27.05 21.55
N TRP A 69 4.83 -26.81 22.32
CA TRP A 69 6.00 -27.66 22.29
C TRP A 69 5.78 -29.03 22.95
N GLU A 70 6.53 -30.02 22.49
CA GLU A 70 6.45 -31.40 22.96
C GLU A 70 7.84 -31.93 23.26
N ALA A 71 7.95 -32.81 24.26
CA ALA A 71 9.19 -33.50 24.60
C ALA A 71 8.99 -35.01 24.54
N GLU A 72 9.95 -35.69 23.94
CA GLU A 72 10.00 -37.15 23.82
C GLU A 72 11.31 -37.63 24.44
N VAL A 73 11.24 -38.67 25.27
CA VAL A 73 12.42 -39.31 25.87
C VAL A 73 12.57 -40.68 25.24
N ILE A 74 13.74 -40.94 24.65
CA ILE A 74 14.03 -42.16 23.90
C ILE A 74 15.25 -42.83 24.51
N GLU A 75 15.14 -44.10 24.88
CA GLU A 75 16.30 -44.91 25.27
C GLU A 75 17.20 -45.14 24.03
N THR A 76 18.50 -44.85 24.16
CA THR A 76 19.45 -44.95 23.05
C THR A 76 20.83 -45.34 23.56
N GLN A 77 21.68 -45.80 22.63
CA GLN A 77 23.11 -45.91 22.87
C GLN A 77 23.77 -44.54 22.67
N ILE A 78 24.58 -44.09 23.63
CA ILE A 78 25.28 -42.80 23.63
C ILE A 78 26.77 -43.05 23.54
N ASP A 79 27.42 -42.32 22.65
CA ASP A 79 28.86 -42.40 22.47
C ASP A 79 29.61 -41.50 23.46
N VAL A 80 30.26 -42.11 24.44
CA VAL A 80 30.96 -41.43 25.52
C VAL A 80 32.46 -41.27 25.27
N ARG A 81 32.96 -41.49 24.03
CA ARG A 81 34.40 -41.39 23.74
C ARG A 81 35.05 -40.03 24.04
N HIS A 82 34.23 -38.97 24.13
CA HIS A 82 34.66 -37.60 24.44
C HIS A 82 34.21 -37.11 25.82
N ASP A 83 33.63 -37.98 26.64
CA ASP A 83 33.24 -37.67 28.01
C ASP A 83 34.51 -37.50 28.87
N GLN A 84 34.72 -36.28 29.39
CA GLN A 84 35.89 -35.95 30.21
C GLN A 84 35.86 -36.60 31.59
N MET A 85 34.68 -37.00 32.07
CA MET A 85 34.50 -37.66 33.36
C MET A 85 34.74 -39.17 33.29
N ARG A 86 34.98 -39.73 32.09
CA ARG A 86 35.23 -41.15 31.87
C ARG A 86 36.65 -41.41 31.36
N MET A 87 37.28 -42.42 31.94
CA MET A 87 38.58 -42.88 31.49
C MET A 87 38.43 -43.76 30.23
N VAL A 88 38.34 -43.13 29.06
CA VAL A 88 38.32 -43.81 27.75
C VAL A 88 39.73 -43.87 27.18
N MET A 89 40.31 -45.09 27.17
CA MET A 89 41.69 -45.34 26.71
C MET A 89 41.83 -45.28 25.19
N ASP A 90 40.84 -45.76 24.44
CA ASP A 90 40.83 -45.78 22.98
C ASP A 90 39.67 -44.92 22.45
N ARG A 91 39.99 -43.71 22.01
CA ARG A 91 39.03 -42.75 21.43
C ARG A 91 38.90 -42.89 19.90
N GLY A 92 39.62 -43.83 19.29
CA GLY A 92 39.59 -44.08 17.85
C GLY A 92 38.31 -44.78 17.37
N ARG A 93 37.55 -45.38 18.29
CA ARG A 93 36.28 -46.06 18.03
C ARG A 93 35.15 -45.54 18.94
N PRO A 94 33.88 -45.64 18.51
CA PRO A 94 32.73 -45.32 19.37
C PRO A 94 32.76 -46.16 20.65
N VAL A 95 32.47 -45.53 21.79
CA VAL A 95 32.27 -46.23 23.07
C VAL A 95 30.82 -45.99 23.49
N LEU A 96 29.97 -46.98 23.24
CA LEU A 96 28.53 -46.86 23.42
C LEU A 96 28.11 -47.33 24.81
N VAL A 97 27.33 -46.51 25.52
CA VAL A 97 26.67 -46.88 26.78
C VAL A 97 25.18 -46.62 26.69
N PRO A 98 24.33 -47.37 27.42
CA PRO A 98 22.92 -47.06 27.55
C PRO A 98 22.70 -45.67 28.14
N GLY A 99 21.73 -44.95 27.61
CA GLY A 99 21.30 -43.66 28.12
C GLY A 99 20.00 -43.20 27.48
N GLU A 100 19.68 -41.93 27.70
CA GLU A 100 18.46 -41.32 27.21
C GLU A 100 18.76 -40.15 26.29
N ARG A 101 17.94 -40.02 25.24
CA ARG A 101 17.89 -38.85 24.36
C ARG A 101 16.57 -38.13 24.59
N VAL A 102 16.64 -36.91 25.10
CA VAL A 102 15.50 -36.01 25.21
C VAL A 102 15.43 -35.16 23.93
N VAL A 103 14.33 -35.28 23.21
CA VAL A 103 14.05 -34.51 21.99
C VAL A 103 12.91 -33.55 22.26
N VAL A 104 13.21 -32.25 22.24
CA VAL A 104 12.21 -31.20 22.40
C VAL A 104 11.90 -30.62 21.03
N ARG A 105 10.62 -30.62 20.66
CA ARG A 105 10.11 -30.09 19.38
C ARG A 105 9.26 -28.86 19.68
N VAL A 106 9.64 -27.72 19.09
CA VAL A 106 8.93 -26.45 19.24
C VAL A 106 8.39 -26.03 17.89
N PRO A 107 7.06 -26.08 17.67
CA PRO A 107 6.45 -25.59 16.44
C PRO A 107 6.71 -24.09 16.24
N PHE A 108 6.79 -23.66 14.98
CA PHE A 108 6.92 -22.24 14.64
C PHE A 108 6.14 -21.85 13.38
N GLU A 109 5.84 -20.56 13.30
CA GLU A 109 5.30 -19.89 12.12
C GLU A 109 6.38 -19.04 11.45
N GLY A 110 6.30 -18.89 10.13
CA GLY A 110 7.26 -18.13 9.32
C GLY A 110 8.08 -19.03 8.39
N ASP A 111 9.04 -18.42 7.70
CA ASP A 111 9.93 -19.12 6.78
C ASP A 111 11.08 -19.81 7.56
N PRO A 112 11.24 -21.15 7.47
CA PRO A 112 12.34 -21.86 8.14
C PRO A 112 13.73 -21.36 7.74
N GLU A 113 13.90 -20.79 6.54
CA GLU A 113 15.20 -20.27 6.09
C GLU A 113 15.69 -19.12 6.98
N LEU A 114 14.79 -18.40 7.66
CA LEU A 114 15.17 -17.30 8.56
C LEU A 114 16.00 -17.77 9.76
N PHE A 115 15.87 -19.01 10.21
CA PHE A 115 16.73 -19.57 11.26
C PHE A 115 18.21 -19.66 10.86
N TYR A 116 18.53 -19.60 9.57
CA TYR A 116 19.90 -19.65 9.06
C TYR A 116 20.46 -18.28 8.69
N ASN A 117 19.64 -17.23 8.76
CA ASN A 117 20.03 -15.86 8.46
C ASN A 117 20.56 -15.16 9.70
N ARG A 118 21.68 -14.47 9.60
CA ARG A 118 22.27 -13.68 10.68
C ARG A 118 21.78 -12.24 10.61
N SER A 119 21.31 -11.70 11.73
CA SER A 119 21.02 -10.27 11.87
C SER A 119 22.29 -9.41 11.90
N ASN A 120 22.14 -8.09 11.79
CA ASN A 120 23.22 -7.13 11.95
C ASN A 120 23.79 -7.13 13.38
N THR A 121 22.94 -7.37 14.38
CA THR A 121 23.34 -7.70 15.76
C THR A 121 23.51 -9.21 15.89
N TYR A 122 24.62 -9.67 16.46
CA TYR A 122 24.89 -11.11 16.61
C TYR A 122 25.71 -11.41 17.86
N SER A 123 25.62 -12.66 18.33
CA SER A 123 26.47 -13.25 19.37
C SER A 123 27.59 -14.10 18.76
N THR A 124 28.72 -14.20 19.45
CA THR A 124 29.84 -15.09 19.09
C THR A 124 29.60 -16.55 19.47
N ASN A 125 28.59 -16.81 20.31
CA ASN A 125 28.14 -18.15 20.65
C ASN A 125 26.70 -18.36 20.14
N PRO A 126 26.52 -18.70 18.85
CA PRO A 126 25.20 -18.88 18.26
C PRO A 126 24.49 -20.12 18.81
N PRO A 127 23.16 -20.09 18.93
CA PRO A 127 22.40 -21.23 19.42
C PRO A 127 22.40 -22.39 18.42
N ARG A 128 22.10 -23.58 18.93
CA ARG A 128 22.11 -24.84 18.17
C ARG A 128 20.75 -25.52 18.20
N ALA A 129 20.22 -25.78 17.02
CA ALA A 129 19.04 -26.63 16.83
C ALA A 129 18.99 -27.17 15.40
N THR A 130 18.12 -28.14 15.17
CA THR A 130 17.78 -28.62 13.83
C THR A 130 16.38 -28.18 13.45
N ILE A 131 16.15 -27.82 12.18
CA ILE A 131 14.82 -27.51 11.67
C ILE A 131 14.28 -28.75 10.94
N GLU A 132 13.17 -29.30 11.42
CA GLU A 132 12.49 -30.45 10.84
C GLU A 132 11.06 -30.04 10.46
N GLY A 133 10.84 -29.70 9.18
CA GLY A 133 9.59 -29.12 8.71
C GLY A 133 9.34 -27.75 9.35
N ASN A 134 8.23 -27.62 10.10
CA ASN A 134 7.87 -26.42 10.86
C ASN A 134 8.18 -26.55 12.36
N ASN A 135 9.10 -27.44 12.73
CA ASN A 135 9.51 -27.64 14.11
C ASN A 135 11.00 -27.33 14.29
N LEU A 136 11.29 -26.56 15.33
CA LEU A 136 12.61 -26.38 15.89
C LEU A 136 12.88 -27.56 16.84
N VAL A 137 13.94 -28.32 16.59
CA VAL A 137 14.26 -29.56 17.30
C VAL A 137 15.56 -29.41 18.08
N LEU A 138 15.46 -29.54 19.39
CA LEU A 138 16.57 -29.56 20.33
C LEU A 138 16.80 -31.00 20.82
N LYS A 139 18.04 -31.48 20.77
CA LYS A 139 18.41 -32.85 21.12
C LYS A 139 19.45 -32.83 22.24
N TYR A 140 19.14 -33.49 23.36
CA TYR A 140 20.04 -33.63 24.50
C TYR A 140 20.23 -35.11 24.80
N GLU A 141 21.47 -35.54 24.98
CA GLU A 141 21.82 -36.93 25.25
C GLU A 141 22.53 -37.01 26.60
N SER A 142 22.11 -37.94 27.44
CA SER A 142 22.64 -38.17 28.79
C SER A 142 22.83 -39.67 29.06
N PRO A 143 24.03 -40.14 29.45
CA PRO A 143 24.24 -41.51 29.88
C PRO A 143 23.36 -41.88 31.09
N ALA A 144 22.90 -43.14 31.18
CA ALA A 144 21.98 -43.57 32.24
C ALA A 144 22.57 -43.44 33.66
N ASP A 145 23.88 -43.58 33.79
CA ASP A 145 24.67 -43.43 35.01
C ASP A 145 25.10 -41.97 35.29
N SER A 146 24.71 -41.02 34.44
CA SER A 146 24.96 -39.59 34.62
C SER A 146 23.81 -38.76 34.04
N PRO A 147 22.59 -38.89 34.61
CA PRO A 147 21.42 -38.17 34.12
C PRO A 147 21.62 -36.66 34.27
N ARG A 148 21.08 -35.90 33.32
CA ARG A 148 21.21 -34.44 33.27
C ARG A 148 19.83 -33.80 33.34
N ASP A 149 19.68 -32.77 34.17
CA ASP A 149 18.48 -31.93 34.11
C ASP A 149 18.49 -31.12 32.81
N VAL A 150 17.63 -31.53 31.87
CA VAL A 150 17.55 -30.95 30.52
C VAL A 150 16.74 -29.65 30.52
N ARG A 151 15.83 -29.45 31.48
CA ARG A 151 14.89 -28.33 31.44
C ARG A 151 15.56 -26.96 31.45
N PRO A 152 16.52 -26.66 32.35
CA PRO A 152 17.22 -25.38 32.34
C PRO A 152 18.04 -25.13 31.07
N LEU A 153 18.52 -26.20 30.42
CA LEU A 153 19.27 -26.10 29.16
C LEU A 153 18.36 -25.71 28.01
N VAL A 154 17.19 -26.33 27.92
CA VAL A 154 16.16 -26.00 26.93
C VAL A 154 15.72 -24.55 27.10
N ASP A 155 15.40 -24.14 28.33
CA ASP A 155 14.93 -22.77 28.61
C ASP A 155 15.99 -21.73 28.22
N ARG A 156 17.27 -21.98 28.55
CA ARG A 156 18.39 -21.11 28.14
C ARG A 156 18.54 -21.05 26.62
N GLU A 157 18.55 -22.21 25.95
CA GLU A 157 18.76 -22.28 24.50
C GLU A 157 17.64 -21.56 23.75
N LEU A 158 16.39 -21.78 24.15
CA LEU A 158 15.25 -21.08 23.55
C LEU A 158 15.26 -19.58 23.86
N ALA A 159 15.69 -19.15 25.04
CA ALA A 159 15.84 -17.73 25.34
C ALA A 159 16.86 -17.06 24.39
N THR A 160 18.00 -17.72 24.13
CA THR A 160 18.99 -17.25 23.15
C THR A 160 18.41 -17.24 21.73
N ILE A 161 17.66 -18.27 21.33
CA ILE A 161 17.01 -18.29 20.01
C ILE A 161 16.00 -17.14 19.88
N GLU A 162 15.17 -16.90 20.89
CA GLU A 162 14.21 -15.79 20.90
C GLU A 162 14.88 -14.42 20.84
N GLU A 163 16.01 -14.24 21.52
CA GLU A 163 16.81 -13.02 21.44
C GLU A 163 17.27 -12.74 20.00
N HIS A 164 17.84 -13.75 19.34
CA HIS A 164 18.23 -13.66 17.93
C HIS A 164 17.03 -13.37 17.02
N LEU A 165 15.89 -14.02 17.25
CA LEU A 165 14.65 -13.75 16.52
C LEU A 165 14.14 -12.31 16.77
N GLY A 166 14.33 -11.76 17.96
CA GLY A 166 14.02 -10.36 18.29
C GLY A 166 14.87 -9.36 17.51
N TRP A 167 16.17 -9.63 17.38
CA TRP A 167 17.06 -8.82 16.54
C TRP A 167 16.67 -8.88 15.07
N GLN A 168 16.40 -10.07 14.54
CA GLN A 168 15.91 -10.24 13.16
C GLN A 168 14.59 -9.52 12.92
N ARG A 169 13.62 -9.67 13.85
CA ARG A 169 12.29 -9.06 13.75
C ARG A 169 12.40 -7.55 13.56
N SER A 170 13.28 -6.89 14.31
CA SER A 170 13.50 -5.45 14.18
C SER A 170 13.98 -5.05 12.78
N MET A 171 14.88 -5.84 12.17
CA MET A 171 15.33 -5.61 10.79
C MET A 171 14.23 -5.88 9.76
N ILE A 172 13.50 -7.00 9.92
CA ILE A 172 12.42 -7.42 9.02
C ILE A 172 11.28 -6.38 9.02
N GLU A 173 10.86 -5.92 10.19
CA GLU A 173 9.83 -4.89 10.31
C GLU A 173 10.29 -3.55 9.72
N GLY A 174 11.55 -3.17 9.93
CA GLY A 174 12.14 -2.00 9.28
C GLY A 174 12.11 -2.09 7.75
N HIS A 175 12.49 -3.25 7.20
CA HIS A 175 12.41 -3.53 5.78
C HIS A 175 10.96 -3.48 5.26
N ASN A 176 10.03 -4.17 5.92
CA ASN A 176 8.63 -4.20 5.54
C ASN A 176 7.99 -2.81 5.52
N ARG A 177 8.32 -1.94 6.50
CA ARG A 177 7.88 -0.53 6.49
C ARG A 177 8.44 0.25 5.31
N SER A 178 9.63 -0.09 4.82
CA SER A 178 10.26 0.58 3.67
C SER A 178 9.71 0.15 2.31
N LEU A 179 9.13 -1.05 2.20
CA LEU A 179 8.67 -1.63 0.92
C LEU A 179 7.68 -0.72 0.18
N ALA A 180 6.75 -0.10 0.91
CA ALA A 180 5.76 0.81 0.32
C ALA A 180 6.41 2.04 -0.33
N ASN A 181 7.44 2.62 0.31
CA ASN A 181 8.16 3.76 -0.25
C ASN A 181 9.02 3.34 -1.45
N ILE A 182 9.73 2.21 -1.33
CA ILE A 182 10.52 1.63 -2.42
C ILE A 182 9.64 1.37 -3.66
N ALA A 183 8.46 0.77 -3.47
CA ALA A 183 7.50 0.52 -4.53
C ALA A 183 6.98 1.82 -5.14
N GLY A 184 6.58 2.79 -4.31
CA GLY A 184 6.08 4.09 -4.77
C GLY A 184 7.10 4.84 -5.63
N GLU A 185 8.36 4.90 -5.19
CA GLU A 185 9.44 5.54 -5.96
C GLU A 185 9.70 4.83 -7.29
N ALA A 186 9.77 3.50 -7.29
CA ALA A 186 10.04 2.72 -8.50
C ALA A 186 8.88 2.82 -9.50
N ILE A 187 7.63 2.76 -9.03
CA ILE A 187 6.43 2.98 -9.86
C ILE A 187 6.50 4.39 -10.48
N GLN A 188 6.73 5.42 -9.67
CA GLN A 188 6.74 6.80 -10.18
C GLN A 188 7.86 7.03 -11.20
N LYS A 189 9.08 6.56 -10.91
CA LYS A 189 10.22 6.64 -11.84
C LYS A 189 9.89 5.96 -13.18
N ARG A 190 9.26 4.78 -13.15
CA ARG A 190 8.89 4.05 -14.37
C ARG A 190 7.74 4.74 -15.13
N ARG A 191 6.73 5.24 -14.42
CA ARG A 191 5.61 6.01 -15.02
C ARG A 191 6.12 7.23 -15.77
N VAL A 192 6.96 8.06 -15.14
CA VAL A 192 7.55 9.26 -15.77
C VAL A 192 8.32 8.86 -17.03
N ARG A 193 9.17 7.82 -16.96
CA ARG A 193 9.94 7.33 -18.10
C ARG A 193 9.05 6.92 -19.28
N LEU A 194 7.94 6.21 -19.01
CA LEU A 194 6.98 5.79 -20.04
C LEU A 194 6.22 6.98 -20.64
N LEU A 195 5.77 7.93 -19.82
CA LEU A 195 5.08 9.13 -20.30
C LEU A 195 5.98 10.00 -21.19
N ASP A 196 7.25 10.15 -20.82
CA ASP A 196 8.22 10.88 -21.62
C ASP A 196 8.55 10.16 -22.94
N GLN A 197 8.56 8.82 -22.93
CA GLN A 197 8.68 8.04 -24.17
C GLN A 197 7.48 8.27 -25.09
N THR A 198 6.25 8.28 -24.56
CA THR A 198 5.04 8.58 -25.34
C THR A 198 5.10 9.98 -25.93
N LYS A 199 5.42 11.02 -25.14
CA LYS A 199 5.55 12.40 -25.62
C LYS A 199 6.57 12.55 -26.75
N ARG A 200 7.73 11.88 -26.63
CA ARG A 200 8.76 11.86 -27.70
C ARG A 200 8.24 11.16 -28.95
N ALA A 201 7.53 10.05 -28.80
CA ALA A 201 6.99 9.32 -29.94
C ALA A 201 5.88 10.12 -30.66
N ASP A 202 5.00 10.81 -29.92
CA ASP A 202 3.99 11.70 -30.49
C ASP A 202 4.61 12.88 -31.26
N SER A 203 5.76 13.39 -30.79
CA SER A 203 6.49 14.49 -31.45
C SER A 203 7.11 14.10 -32.81
N LEU A 204 7.22 12.80 -33.12
CA LEU A 204 7.78 12.33 -34.38
C LEU A 204 6.79 12.48 -35.55
N GLY A 205 5.49 12.67 -35.29
CA GLY A 205 4.47 12.79 -36.34
C GLY A 205 4.27 11.52 -37.19
N ILE A 206 4.91 10.40 -36.82
CA ILE A 206 4.83 9.11 -37.52
C ILE A 206 3.91 8.20 -36.72
N PRO A 207 2.90 7.55 -37.34
CA PRO A 207 2.03 6.60 -36.65
C PRO A 207 2.84 5.48 -35.98
N ILE A 208 2.78 5.42 -34.66
CA ILE A 208 3.47 4.39 -33.88
C ILE A 208 2.86 3.03 -34.23
N LYS A 209 3.70 2.11 -34.70
CA LYS A 209 3.28 0.73 -34.98
C LYS A 209 2.79 0.09 -33.69
N ARG A 210 1.49 -0.20 -33.65
CA ARG A 210 0.81 -0.81 -32.51
C ARG A 210 1.42 -2.18 -32.26
N ARG A 211 1.78 -2.47 -31.00
CA ARG A 211 2.16 -3.82 -30.61
C ARG A 211 0.85 -4.57 -30.33
N ASP A 212 0.50 -5.51 -31.20
CA ASP A 212 -0.70 -6.35 -31.06
C ASP A 212 -0.58 -7.37 -29.92
N ASP A 213 0.59 -7.45 -29.29
CA ASP A 213 0.95 -8.45 -28.28
C ASP A 213 0.64 -8.00 -26.83
N ALA A 214 -0.40 -7.19 -26.60
CA ALA A 214 -0.90 -7.00 -25.24
C ALA A 214 -1.63 -8.29 -24.83
N PRO A 215 -1.12 -9.07 -23.85
CA PRO A 215 -1.75 -10.33 -23.49
C PRO A 215 -3.16 -10.04 -22.95
N LYS A 216 -4.17 -10.39 -23.73
CA LYS A 216 -5.54 -10.53 -23.25
C LYS A 216 -5.53 -11.70 -22.27
N THR A 217 -5.92 -11.40 -21.03
CA THR A 217 -6.25 -12.37 -19.97
C THR A 217 -5.11 -13.31 -19.54
N TYR A 218 -4.48 -12.99 -18.40
CA TYR A 218 -3.83 -14.02 -17.58
C TYR A 218 -4.92 -14.83 -16.86
N ALA A 219 -5.26 -16.00 -17.41
CA ALA A 219 -5.99 -17.02 -16.67
C ALA A 219 -5.02 -17.63 -15.64
N VAL A 220 -5.29 -17.38 -14.35
CA VAL A 220 -4.49 -17.92 -13.24
C VAL A 220 -4.85 -19.39 -13.06
N PRO A 221 -3.89 -20.34 -13.08
CA PRO A 221 -4.14 -21.71 -12.69
C PRO A 221 -4.41 -21.75 -11.18
N THR A 222 -5.58 -22.28 -10.82
CA THR A 222 -6.02 -22.50 -9.45
C THR A 222 -5.19 -23.60 -8.79
N VAL A 223 -4.28 -23.21 -7.91
CA VAL A 223 -3.84 -24.07 -6.80
C VAL A 223 -3.88 -23.25 -5.52
N ARG A 224 -4.84 -23.56 -4.66
CA ARG A 224 -5.03 -22.93 -3.34
C ARG A 224 -3.81 -23.20 -2.44
N ARG A 225 -2.98 -22.18 -2.24
CA ARG A 225 -2.16 -21.97 -1.03
C ARG A 225 -2.29 -20.49 -0.66
N LYS A 226 -2.30 -20.20 0.66
CA LYS A 226 -2.56 -18.90 1.33
C LYS A 226 -2.67 -17.72 0.35
N ALA A 227 -3.86 -17.13 0.24
CA ALA A 227 -4.23 -16.12 -0.75
C ALA A 227 -3.09 -15.13 -1.01
N ALA A 228 -2.33 -15.38 -2.07
CA ALA A 228 -1.40 -14.39 -2.57
C ALA A 228 -2.24 -13.15 -2.90
N PRO A 229 -1.78 -11.95 -2.55
CA PRO A 229 -2.49 -10.74 -2.95
C PRO A 229 -2.72 -10.82 -4.46
N THR A 230 -3.91 -10.42 -4.90
CA THR A 230 -4.24 -10.42 -6.33
C THR A 230 -3.79 -9.09 -6.92
N LEU A 231 -3.18 -9.13 -8.11
CA LEU A 231 -2.85 -7.91 -8.83
C LEU A 231 -4.14 -7.10 -8.97
N PRO A 232 -4.14 -5.80 -8.64
CA PRO A 232 -5.33 -4.98 -8.81
C PRO A 232 -5.81 -5.09 -10.27
N PRO A 233 -7.13 -5.05 -10.48
CA PRO A 233 -7.67 -4.98 -11.83
C PRO A 233 -7.05 -3.76 -12.53
N ALA A 234 -6.90 -3.80 -13.84
CA ALA A 234 -6.44 -2.65 -14.62
C ALA A 234 -7.45 -2.41 -15.74
N SER A 235 -7.68 -1.15 -16.08
CA SER A 235 -8.50 -0.82 -17.25
C SER A 235 -7.82 -1.36 -18.51
N SER A 236 -8.60 -2.02 -19.38
CA SER A 236 -8.09 -2.54 -20.66
C SER A 236 -8.00 -1.49 -21.76
N ALA A 237 -8.51 -0.27 -21.50
CA ALA A 237 -8.42 0.85 -22.42
C ALA A 237 -6.97 1.31 -22.62
N GLN A 238 -6.68 1.98 -23.74
CA GLN A 238 -5.37 2.59 -23.94
C GLN A 238 -5.21 3.80 -23.02
N PHE A 239 -4.14 3.85 -22.24
CA PHE A 239 -3.86 4.99 -21.37
C PHE A 239 -3.57 6.24 -22.21
N THR A 240 -4.41 7.26 -22.07
CA THR A 240 -4.19 8.57 -22.69
C THR A 240 -3.83 9.58 -21.58
N PRO A 241 -2.61 10.16 -21.57
CA PRO A 241 -2.21 11.12 -20.55
C PRO A 241 -3.08 12.36 -20.58
N GLU A 242 -3.46 12.85 -19.41
CA GLU A 242 -4.15 14.13 -19.28
C GLU A 242 -3.14 15.29 -19.45
N PRO A 243 -3.49 16.40 -20.12
CA PRO A 243 -2.56 17.52 -20.34
C PRO A 243 -2.25 18.23 -19.01
N ALA A 244 -0.99 18.58 -18.79
CA ALA A 244 -0.57 19.31 -17.59
C ALA A 244 -1.26 20.68 -17.47
N TRP A 245 -1.55 21.34 -18.59
CA TRP A 245 -2.26 22.62 -18.58
C TRP A 245 -3.68 22.51 -17.98
N ALA A 246 -4.34 21.36 -18.10
CA ALA A 246 -5.68 21.15 -17.57
C ALA A 246 -5.71 21.08 -16.02
N ILE A 247 -4.61 20.68 -15.34
CA ILE A 247 -4.56 20.76 -13.87
C ILE A 247 -4.31 22.19 -13.39
N GLU A 248 -3.49 22.96 -14.10
CA GLU A 248 -3.22 24.36 -13.75
C GLU A 248 -4.50 25.22 -13.83
N GLN A 249 -5.29 25.06 -14.92
CA GLN A 249 -6.58 25.74 -15.06
C GLN A 249 -7.59 25.32 -13.99
N TYR A 250 -7.61 24.03 -13.62
CA TYR A 250 -8.45 23.53 -12.53
C TYR A 250 -8.13 24.19 -11.19
N GLU A 251 -6.85 24.23 -10.80
CA GLU A 251 -6.42 24.88 -9.56
C GLU A 251 -6.68 26.39 -9.59
N GLN A 252 -6.51 27.03 -10.76
CA GLN A 252 -6.84 28.44 -10.94
C GLN A 252 -8.35 28.70 -10.76
N ALA A 253 -9.21 27.85 -11.31
CA ALA A 253 -10.66 27.96 -11.14
C ALA A 253 -11.07 27.80 -9.67
N LEU A 254 -10.49 26.82 -8.96
CA LEU A 254 -10.73 26.65 -7.51
C LEU A 254 -10.28 27.88 -6.71
N LYS A 255 -9.13 28.45 -7.03
CA LYS A 255 -8.64 29.67 -6.37
C LYS A 255 -9.62 30.84 -6.55
N ILE A 256 -10.12 31.05 -7.78
CA ILE A 256 -11.12 32.09 -8.06
C ILE A 256 -12.40 31.84 -7.26
N MET A 257 -12.84 30.58 -7.15
CA MET A 257 -14.00 30.25 -6.31
C MET A 257 -13.74 30.57 -4.85
N GLN A 258 -12.58 30.25 -4.31
CA GLN A 258 -12.26 30.56 -2.91
C GLN A 258 -12.21 32.05 -2.62
N ASP A 259 -11.65 32.85 -3.54
CA ASP A 259 -11.60 34.31 -3.41
C ASP A 259 -13.01 34.93 -3.33
N MET A 260 -14.03 34.25 -3.86
CA MET A 260 -15.43 34.65 -3.72
C MET A 260 -15.93 34.62 -2.27
N ALA A 261 -15.36 33.79 -1.40
CA ALA A 261 -15.70 33.77 0.03
C ALA A 261 -15.48 35.15 0.67
N LEU A 262 -14.35 35.78 0.37
CA LEU A 262 -13.99 37.11 0.88
C LEU A 262 -14.98 38.18 0.41
N VAL A 263 -15.50 38.05 -0.82
CA VAL A 263 -16.52 38.97 -1.36
C VAL A 263 -17.83 38.83 -0.58
N MET A 264 -18.25 37.60 -0.27
CA MET A 264 -19.45 37.34 0.51
C MET A 264 -19.34 37.87 1.94
N GLU A 265 -18.18 37.71 2.57
CA GLU A 265 -17.89 38.24 3.92
C GLU A 265 -17.89 39.77 3.96
N ARG A 266 -17.37 40.43 2.91
CA ARG A 266 -17.29 41.89 2.83
C ARG A 266 -18.61 42.56 2.45
N SER A 267 -19.55 41.84 1.84
CA SER A 267 -20.81 42.41 1.36
C SER A 267 -22.03 41.54 1.72
N PRO A 268 -22.24 41.22 3.00
CA PRO A 268 -23.20 40.20 3.40
C PRO A 268 -24.66 40.55 3.04
N ALA A 269 -25.01 41.83 3.05
CA ALA A 269 -26.33 42.31 2.66
C ALA A 269 -26.69 41.98 1.20
N ALA A 270 -25.70 41.92 0.30
CA ALA A 270 -25.92 41.61 -1.11
C ALA A 270 -26.28 40.13 -1.31
N PHE A 271 -25.72 39.22 -0.52
CA PHE A 271 -25.87 37.77 -0.70
C PHE A 271 -27.01 37.14 0.11
N LYS A 272 -27.58 37.89 1.06
CA LYS A 272 -28.62 37.41 1.98
C LYS A 272 -29.86 36.85 1.28
N ALA A 273 -30.36 37.56 0.25
CA ALA A 273 -31.58 37.19 -0.46
C ALA A 273 -31.35 36.27 -1.66
N MET A 274 -30.10 35.93 -1.97
CA MET A 274 -29.76 35.14 -3.16
C MET A 274 -30.11 33.66 -2.97
N ASP A 275 -30.65 33.06 -4.02
CA ASP A 275 -30.84 31.62 -4.15
C ASP A 275 -29.61 30.97 -4.82
N GLU A 276 -29.70 29.67 -5.09
CA GLU A 276 -28.59 28.87 -5.60
C GLU A 276 -28.18 29.34 -7.00
N GLU A 277 -29.17 29.70 -7.81
CA GLU A 277 -28.99 30.17 -9.18
C GLU A 277 -28.31 31.54 -9.24
N ALA A 278 -28.75 32.47 -8.38
CA ALA A 278 -28.13 33.79 -8.25
C ALA A 278 -26.68 33.67 -7.76
N LEU A 279 -26.42 32.83 -6.75
CA LEU A 279 -25.05 32.59 -6.25
C LEU A 279 -24.17 31.98 -7.34
N ARG A 280 -24.63 30.92 -8.01
CA ARG A 280 -23.96 30.31 -9.16
C ARG A 280 -23.60 31.33 -10.24
N THR A 281 -24.51 32.24 -10.56
CA THR A 281 -24.28 33.32 -11.53
C THR A 281 -23.14 34.23 -11.10
N HIS A 282 -23.03 34.56 -9.81
CA HIS A 282 -21.89 35.34 -9.31
C HIS A 282 -20.54 34.62 -9.47
N PHE A 283 -20.49 33.31 -9.20
CA PHE A 283 -19.27 32.52 -9.45
C PHE A 283 -18.91 32.51 -10.95
N LEU A 284 -19.90 32.36 -11.83
CA LEU A 284 -19.69 32.38 -13.27
C LEU A 284 -19.14 33.71 -13.76
N VAL A 285 -19.61 34.84 -13.24
CA VAL A 285 -19.08 36.17 -13.60
C VAL A 285 -17.59 36.28 -13.27
N GLN A 286 -17.18 35.82 -12.08
CA GLN A 286 -15.77 35.85 -11.66
C GLN A 286 -14.90 34.92 -12.52
N LEU A 287 -15.37 33.70 -12.78
CA LEU A 287 -14.67 32.75 -13.65
C LEU A 287 -14.54 33.31 -15.07
N ASN A 288 -15.60 33.85 -15.64
CA ASN A 288 -15.57 34.41 -17.00
C ASN A 288 -14.69 35.66 -17.12
N GLY A 289 -14.54 36.43 -16.05
CA GLY A 289 -13.58 37.54 -16.02
C GLY A 289 -12.13 37.08 -16.16
N GLN A 290 -11.79 35.85 -15.74
CA GLN A 290 -10.43 35.31 -15.78
C GLN A 290 -10.19 34.32 -16.92
N PHE A 291 -11.25 33.63 -17.36
CA PHE A 291 -11.20 32.63 -18.43
C PHE A 291 -11.83 33.14 -19.74
N GLU A 292 -11.95 34.45 -19.92
CA GLU A 292 -12.37 35.09 -21.17
C GLU A 292 -13.70 34.55 -21.73
N GLY A 293 -14.68 34.28 -20.86
CA GLY A 293 -16.00 33.79 -21.27
C GLY A 293 -16.10 32.27 -21.52
N LYS A 294 -15.05 31.49 -21.26
CA LYS A 294 -15.06 30.03 -21.46
C LYS A 294 -15.86 29.24 -20.42
N ALA A 295 -16.25 29.87 -19.29
CA ALA A 295 -17.07 29.24 -18.27
C ALA A 295 -18.56 29.40 -18.61
N THR A 296 -19.24 28.28 -18.74
CA THR A 296 -20.66 28.22 -19.09
C THR A 296 -21.46 27.74 -17.88
N GLY A 297 -22.61 28.38 -17.64
CA GLY A 297 -23.57 27.94 -16.64
C GLY A 297 -24.58 26.99 -17.25
N GLU A 298 -25.19 26.12 -16.45
CA GLU A 298 -26.39 25.37 -16.85
C GLU A 298 -26.20 24.51 -18.13
N THR A 299 -25.00 23.99 -18.34
CA THR A 299 -24.62 23.38 -19.61
C THR A 299 -24.78 21.86 -19.55
N PHE A 300 -25.31 21.28 -20.63
CA PHE A 300 -25.45 19.83 -20.75
C PHE A 300 -24.08 19.16 -20.89
N ASN A 301 -23.83 18.14 -20.08
CA ASN A 301 -22.71 17.22 -20.21
C ASN A 301 -23.24 15.78 -20.10
N MET A 302 -22.99 14.95 -21.12
CA MET A 302 -23.62 13.62 -21.26
C MET A 302 -25.16 13.68 -21.16
N GLU A 303 -25.75 12.99 -20.18
CA GLU A 303 -27.19 12.82 -19.99
C GLU A 303 -27.80 13.85 -19.01
N GLY A 304 -27.05 14.85 -18.53
CA GLY A 304 -27.60 15.85 -17.61
C GLY A 304 -26.94 17.22 -17.61
N LYS A 305 -27.39 18.07 -16.68
CA LYS A 305 -27.10 19.51 -16.61
C LYS A 305 -26.17 19.75 -15.42
N THR A 306 -24.99 20.32 -15.66
CA THR A 306 -24.09 20.76 -14.60
C THR A 306 -24.23 22.27 -14.38
N ASP A 307 -24.05 22.71 -13.15
CA ASP A 307 -24.19 24.11 -12.78
C ASP A 307 -23.13 25.01 -13.43
N ILE A 308 -21.86 24.59 -13.40
CA ILE A 308 -20.75 25.34 -13.98
C ILE A 308 -19.81 24.38 -14.73
N LEU A 309 -19.58 24.68 -16.00
CA LEU A 309 -18.70 23.92 -16.87
C LEU A 309 -17.68 24.85 -17.54
N LEU A 310 -16.39 24.58 -17.35
CA LEU A 310 -15.31 25.23 -18.09
C LEU A 310 -14.77 24.26 -19.14
N ARG A 311 -14.71 24.73 -20.39
CA ARG A 311 -14.14 23.98 -21.51
C ARG A 311 -12.93 24.70 -22.10
N GLU A 312 -11.94 23.92 -22.51
CA GLU A 312 -10.80 24.37 -23.29
C GLU A 312 -10.70 23.47 -24.53
N GLY A 313 -11.11 23.99 -25.69
CA GLY A 313 -11.34 23.19 -26.90
C GLY A 313 -12.44 22.14 -26.68
N ASP A 314 -12.14 20.88 -27.01
CA ASP A 314 -13.07 19.74 -26.89
C ASP A 314 -13.02 19.03 -25.52
N ARG A 315 -12.41 19.63 -24.49
CA ARG A 315 -12.21 19.00 -23.17
C ARG A 315 -12.87 19.80 -22.05
N ASN A 316 -13.53 19.10 -21.13
CA ASN A 316 -13.99 19.69 -19.88
C ASN A 316 -12.80 19.75 -18.91
N VAL A 317 -12.44 20.95 -18.45
CA VAL A 317 -11.32 21.15 -17.53
C VAL A 317 -11.78 21.39 -16.09
N PHE A 318 -13.04 21.78 -15.92
CA PHE A 318 -13.65 22.03 -14.62
C PHE A 318 -15.16 21.77 -14.71
N ILE A 319 -15.67 20.85 -13.88
CA ILE A 319 -17.10 20.54 -13.75
C ILE A 319 -17.47 20.79 -12.30
N THR A 320 -18.47 21.64 -12.06
CA THR A 320 -18.90 21.97 -10.70
C THR A 320 -20.39 21.88 -10.53
N GLU A 321 -20.79 21.29 -9.42
CA GLU A 321 -22.16 21.36 -8.91
C GLU A 321 -22.22 22.34 -7.73
N CYS A 322 -23.25 23.18 -7.72
CA CYS A 322 -23.54 24.10 -6.63
C CYS A 322 -24.70 23.53 -5.81
N LYS A 323 -24.62 23.61 -4.48
CA LYS A 323 -25.74 23.15 -3.62
C LYS A 323 -25.82 23.91 -2.32
N PHE A 324 -27.02 24.30 -1.91
CA PHE A 324 -27.25 24.63 -0.50
C PHE A 324 -27.12 23.38 0.38
N TRP A 325 -26.41 23.53 1.50
CA TRP A 325 -26.35 22.47 2.51
C TRP A 325 -27.73 22.21 3.11
N LYS A 326 -28.29 21.03 2.82
CA LYS A 326 -29.54 20.53 3.39
C LYS A 326 -29.33 19.24 4.21
N GLY A 327 -28.08 18.89 4.47
CA GLY A 327 -27.68 17.69 5.21
C GLY A 327 -27.00 16.62 4.33
N PRO A 328 -26.49 15.54 4.95
CA PRO A 328 -25.69 14.49 4.30
C PRO A 328 -26.36 13.85 3.08
N LYS A 329 -27.66 13.56 3.14
CA LYS A 329 -28.39 12.89 2.06
C LYS A 329 -28.36 13.69 0.76
N GLY A 330 -28.76 14.97 0.82
CA GLY A 330 -28.77 15.85 -0.35
C GLY A 330 -27.36 16.14 -0.89
N PHE A 331 -26.34 16.09 -0.04
CA PHE A 331 -24.96 16.20 -0.46
C PHE A 331 -24.47 14.92 -1.18
N GLY A 332 -24.85 13.74 -0.70
CA GLY A 332 -24.59 12.47 -1.38
C GLY A 332 -25.20 12.42 -2.78
N GLU A 333 -26.45 12.87 -2.93
CA GLU A 333 -27.13 13.00 -4.23
C GLU A 333 -26.34 13.89 -5.21
N ALA A 334 -25.69 14.95 -4.73
CA ALA A 334 -24.84 15.81 -5.56
C ALA A 334 -23.54 15.11 -6.03
N ILE A 335 -22.98 14.21 -5.20
CA ILE A 335 -21.83 13.38 -5.61
C ILE A 335 -22.27 12.42 -6.70
N ASP A 336 -23.40 11.71 -6.51
CA ASP A 336 -23.95 10.79 -7.50
C ASP A 336 -24.22 11.49 -8.84
N GLN A 337 -24.81 12.70 -8.77
CA GLN A 337 -25.09 13.53 -9.93
C GLN A 337 -23.81 13.90 -10.71
N LEU A 338 -22.77 14.38 -10.02
CA LEU A 338 -21.48 14.69 -10.65
C LEU A 338 -20.81 13.46 -11.28
N LEU A 339 -20.83 12.32 -10.58
CA LEU A 339 -20.26 11.07 -11.09
C LEU A 339 -21.05 10.50 -12.27
N GLY A 340 -22.35 10.81 -12.37
CA GLY A 340 -23.18 10.49 -13.53
C GLY A 340 -22.83 11.32 -14.77
N TYR A 341 -22.37 12.56 -14.58
CA TYR A 341 -22.03 13.46 -15.69
C TYR A 341 -20.56 13.39 -16.11
N ALA A 342 -19.68 12.91 -15.23
CA ALA A 342 -18.26 12.77 -15.53
C ALA A 342 -18.07 11.75 -16.66
N THR A 343 -17.63 12.23 -17.83
CA THR A 343 -17.24 11.33 -18.91
C THR A 343 -15.94 10.61 -18.55
N TRP A 344 -15.61 9.55 -19.30
CA TRP A 344 -14.31 8.87 -19.16
C TRP A 344 -13.10 9.81 -19.29
N ARG A 345 -13.25 11.00 -19.90
CA ARG A 345 -12.20 12.02 -20.04
C ARG A 345 -12.12 13.02 -18.88
N ASP A 346 -13.16 13.11 -18.06
CA ASP A 346 -13.29 14.14 -17.04
C ASP A 346 -12.67 13.65 -15.72
N GLY A 347 -11.49 14.17 -15.39
CA GLY A 347 -10.72 13.74 -14.20
C GLY A 347 -10.88 14.64 -12.97
N LYS A 348 -11.57 15.78 -13.10
CA LYS A 348 -11.54 16.85 -12.09
C LYS A 348 -12.90 17.50 -11.90
N LEU A 349 -13.42 17.39 -10.67
CA LEU A 349 -14.76 17.75 -10.27
C LEU A 349 -14.69 18.66 -9.04
N ALA A 350 -15.67 19.55 -8.90
CA ALA A 350 -15.86 20.29 -7.66
C ALA A 350 -17.32 20.32 -7.20
N ILE A 351 -17.52 20.44 -5.90
CA ILE A 351 -18.83 20.78 -5.32
C ILE A 351 -18.66 22.07 -4.53
N VAL A 352 -19.49 23.05 -4.84
CA VAL A 352 -19.60 24.31 -4.11
C VAL A 352 -20.81 24.23 -3.19
N VAL A 353 -20.55 24.11 -1.88
CA VAL A 353 -21.58 24.00 -0.85
C VAL A 353 -21.84 25.38 -0.25
N PHE A 354 -23.08 25.85 -0.37
CA PHE A 354 -23.57 27.06 0.28
C PHE A 354 -24.14 26.71 1.65
N ASN A 355 -23.45 27.10 2.71
CA ASN A 355 -23.90 26.90 4.08
C ASN A 355 -24.61 28.15 4.59
N ARG A 356 -25.92 28.04 4.81
CA ARG A 356 -26.74 29.11 5.42
C ARG A 356 -27.34 28.62 6.73
N GLY A 357 -26.75 29.05 7.85
CA GLY A 357 -27.36 28.86 9.16
C GLY A 357 -27.08 27.56 9.90
N VAL A 358 -26.12 26.75 9.45
CA VAL A 358 -25.62 25.59 10.18
C VAL A 358 -24.18 25.87 10.60
N GLU A 359 -23.79 25.39 11.78
CA GLU A 359 -22.40 25.48 12.25
C GLU A 359 -21.43 24.85 11.24
N MET A 360 -20.35 25.57 10.94
CA MET A 360 -19.43 25.19 9.87
C MET A 360 -18.78 23.82 10.13
N SER A 361 -18.42 23.54 11.37
CA SER A 361 -17.87 22.25 11.80
C SER A 361 -18.83 21.08 11.55
N THR A 362 -20.13 21.28 11.79
CA THR A 362 -21.18 20.29 11.52
C THR A 362 -21.31 20.00 10.03
N VAL A 363 -21.24 21.03 9.19
CA VAL A 363 -21.26 20.87 7.72
C VAL A 363 -20.03 20.11 7.25
N LEU A 364 -18.84 20.50 7.68
CA LEU A 364 -17.59 19.85 7.29
C LEU A 364 -17.55 18.38 7.73
N ALA A 365 -17.97 18.07 8.96
CA ALA A 365 -18.06 16.68 9.43
C ALA A 365 -19.09 15.86 8.64
N GLY A 366 -20.23 16.47 8.29
CA GLY A 366 -21.25 15.86 7.44
C GLY A 366 -20.73 15.54 6.04
N ILE A 367 -19.99 16.48 5.42
CA ILE A 367 -19.36 16.28 4.12
C ILE A 367 -18.34 15.13 4.19
N ASP A 368 -17.41 15.17 5.13
CA ASP A 368 -16.32 14.19 5.20
C ASP A 368 -16.82 12.77 5.45
N SER A 369 -17.79 12.63 6.36
CA SER A 369 -18.44 11.33 6.60
C SER A 369 -19.20 10.82 5.37
N THR A 370 -19.91 11.70 4.65
CA THR A 370 -20.68 11.33 3.44
C THR A 370 -19.75 10.88 2.32
N VAL A 371 -18.67 11.63 2.03
CA VAL A 371 -17.73 11.25 0.98
C VAL A 371 -17.03 9.95 1.32
N LYS A 372 -16.54 9.77 2.56
CA LYS A 372 -15.85 8.55 2.98
C LYS A 372 -16.74 7.30 2.97
N ALA A 373 -18.04 7.47 3.17
CA ALA A 373 -19.01 6.39 3.08
C ALA A 373 -19.46 6.09 1.64
N HIS A 374 -19.12 6.93 0.68
CA HIS A 374 -19.52 6.77 -0.72
C HIS A 374 -18.83 5.56 -1.36
N SER A 375 -19.55 4.77 -2.15
CA SER A 375 -19.01 3.54 -2.77
C SER A 375 -17.81 3.82 -3.68
N ASN A 376 -17.82 4.95 -4.37
CA ASN A 376 -16.72 5.40 -5.24
C ASN A 376 -15.49 5.98 -4.50
N PHE A 377 -15.52 6.12 -3.18
CA PHE A 377 -14.44 6.73 -2.42
C PHE A 377 -13.17 5.87 -2.43
N LYS A 378 -12.02 6.49 -2.71
CA LYS A 378 -10.71 5.85 -2.57
C LYS A 378 -9.89 6.38 -1.41
N ARG A 379 -9.71 7.70 -1.34
CA ARG A 379 -8.84 8.34 -0.32
C ARG A 379 -9.09 9.84 -0.19
N GLY A 380 -8.71 10.38 0.96
CA GLY A 380 -8.53 11.82 1.16
C GLY A 380 -7.19 12.31 0.61
N VAL A 381 -7.16 13.57 0.20
CA VAL A 381 -5.97 14.29 -0.24
C VAL A 381 -5.85 15.54 0.61
N THR A 382 -4.63 15.91 0.98
CA THR A 382 -4.39 17.15 1.72
C THR A 382 -4.92 18.35 0.94
N TRP A 383 -5.73 19.16 1.62
CA TRP A 383 -6.28 20.40 1.11
C TRP A 383 -5.83 21.54 2.03
N PRO A 384 -5.20 22.61 1.52
CA PRO A 384 -4.54 23.60 2.37
C PRO A 384 -5.49 24.66 2.97
N HIS A 385 -6.80 24.54 2.77
CA HIS A 385 -7.79 25.51 3.24
C HIS A 385 -8.80 24.88 4.21
N GLU A 386 -9.18 25.61 5.24
CA GLU A 386 -10.05 25.14 6.32
C GLU A 386 -11.52 24.96 5.89
N SER A 387 -11.93 25.61 4.80
CA SER A 387 -13.31 25.65 4.30
C SER A 387 -13.60 24.62 3.20
N GLY A 388 -13.04 23.41 3.32
CA GLY A 388 -13.30 22.37 2.33
C GLY A 388 -12.44 21.12 2.47
N PHE A 389 -12.56 20.25 1.49
CA PHE A 389 -11.82 19.00 1.43
C PHE A 389 -11.46 18.63 -0.01
N ARG A 390 -10.45 17.78 -0.16
CA ARG A 390 -10.11 17.16 -1.44
C ARG A 390 -10.05 15.65 -1.30
N TYR A 391 -10.63 14.96 -2.27
CA TYR A 391 -10.73 13.52 -2.29
C TYR A 391 -10.37 12.96 -3.66
N VAL A 392 -10.03 11.68 -3.68
CA VAL A 392 -9.98 10.88 -4.91
C VAL A 392 -11.09 9.85 -4.85
N LEU A 393 -11.93 9.88 -5.90
CA LEU A 393 -12.98 8.91 -6.15
C LEU A 393 -12.62 8.10 -7.41
N HIS A 394 -13.30 6.99 -7.64
CA HIS A 394 -13.23 6.27 -8.91
C HIS A 394 -14.49 6.48 -9.75
N ALA A 395 -14.37 6.39 -11.07
CA ALA A 395 -15.51 6.51 -11.98
C ALA A 395 -16.49 5.35 -11.82
N ASN A 396 -17.75 5.60 -12.18
CA ASN A 396 -18.76 4.55 -12.24
C ASN A 396 -18.36 3.51 -13.30
N GLY A 397 -18.37 2.24 -12.93
CA GLY A 397 -18.01 1.13 -13.82
C GLY A 397 -16.50 0.90 -14.04
N ASP A 398 -15.60 1.78 -13.58
CA ASP A 398 -14.15 1.57 -13.65
C ASP A 398 -13.42 2.05 -12.37
N ALA A 399 -13.15 1.10 -11.46
CA ALA A 399 -12.45 1.35 -10.21
C ALA A 399 -10.99 1.84 -10.40
N ASN A 400 -10.39 1.72 -11.58
CA ASN A 400 -9.04 2.22 -11.84
C ASN A 400 -9.00 3.66 -12.33
N ARG A 401 -10.14 4.16 -12.83
CA ARG A 401 -10.24 5.53 -13.32
C ARG A 401 -10.46 6.46 -12.14
N GLU A 402 -9.36 7.06 -11.67
CA GLU A 402 -9.40 8.01 -10.56
C GLU A 402 -9.84 9.41 -11.02
N MET A 403 -10.67 10.07 -10.21
CA MET A 403 -11.13 11.45 -10.37
C MET A 403 -10.87 12.23 -9.09
N ILE A 404 -10.48 13.49 -9.23
CA ILE A 404 -10.29 14.41 -8.12
C ILE A 404 -11.61 15.13 -7.86
N LEU A 405 -12.09 15.09 -6.61
CA LEU A 405 -13.22 15.88 -6.15
C LEU A 405 -12.72 16.90 -5.12
N THR A 406 -12.87 18.20 -5.39
CA THR A 406 -12.68 19.25 -4.38
C THR A 406 -14.03 19.77 -3.92
N VAL A 407 -14.28 19.71 -2.61
CA VAL A 407 -15.49 20.28 -2.00
C VAL A 407 -15.11 21.60 -1.35
N LEU A 408 -15.73 22.69 -1.78
CA LEU A 408 -15.57 24.03 -1.24
C LEU A 408 -16.84 24.42 -0.49
N VAL A 409 -16.71 24.96 0.72
CA VAL A 409 -17.86 25.33 1.55
C VAL A 409 -17.81 26.82 1.84
N PHE A 410 -18.89 27.52 1.50
CA PHE A 410 -19.01 28.97 1.65
C PHE A 410 -20.10 29.29 2.65
N HIS A 411 -19.80 30.16 3.63
CA HIS A 411 -20.81 30.70 4.51
C HIS A 411 -21.64 31.76 3.77
N VAL A 412 -22.94 31.54 3.68
CA VAL A 412 -23.87 32.50 3.08
C VAL A 412 -24.66 33.19 4.19
N PRO A 413 -24.59 34.53 4.29
CA PRO A 413 -25.28 35.31 5.32
C PRO A 413 -26.79 35.05 5.37
N LYS A 414 -27.35 35.18 6.56
CA LYS A 414 -28.80 35.08 6.84
C LYS A 414 -29.52 36.40 6.76
#